data_AF-A0A967SBY9-F1
#
_entry.id   AF-A0A967SBY9-F1
#
_cell.length_a   1.000
_cell.length_b   1.000
_cell.length_c   1.000
_cell.angle_alpha   90.00
_cell.angle_beta   90.00
_cell.angle_gamma   90.00
#
_symmetry.space_group_name_H-M   'P 1'
#
loop_
_entity.id
_entity.type
_entity.pdbx_description
1 polymer ?
#
loop_
_entity_poly.entity_id
_entity_poly.type
_entity_poly.pdbx_seq_one_letter_code
_entity_poly.pdbx_strand_id
1 'polypeptide(L)'
;GLFPNPTEMVCRPVPAAPVPILIGGLSPAAIRRAATTCDGWVALQSTDGLDAAALEGPISAIREQADEAGGGPPRITMQITGS
;
A
#
# COMPACT_ATOMS: atom_id res chain seq x y z
N GLY A 1 -18.90 3.38 -17.76
CA GLY A 1 -18.32 3.23 -16.41
C GLY A 1 -19.00 4.22 -15.48
N LEU A 2 -19.23 3.87 -14.21
CA LEU A 2 -19.93 4.70 -13.22
C LEU A 2 -19.26 6.07 -12.95
N PHE A 3 -18.04 6.27 -13.46
CA PHE A 3 -17.31 7.53 -13.45
C PHE A 3 -16.60 7.69 -14.80
N PRO A 4 -17.07 8.57 -15.70
CA PRO A 4 -16.35 8.84 -16.95
C PRO A 4 -15.03 9.55 -16.63
N ASN A 5 -13.92 9.08 -17.21
CA ASN A 5 -12.67 9.83 -17.14
C ASN A 5 -12.85 11.12 -17.95
N PRO A 6 -12.54 12.31 -17.39
CA PRO A 6 -12.45 13.52 -18.19
C PRO A 6 -11.38 13.33 -19.25
N THR A 7 -11.74 13.58 -20.52
CA THR A 7 -10.87 13.30 -21.68
C THR A 7 -9.63 14.21 -21.70
N GLU A 8 -9.66 15.32 -20.96
CA GLU A 8 -8.59 16.32 -20.90
C GLU A 8 -8.30 16.75 -19.45
N MET A 9 -7.65 15.90 -18.65
CA MET A 9 -7.16 16.29 -17.31
C MET A 9 -5.65 16.41 -17.31
N VAL A 10 -5.13 17.58 -16.90
CA VAL A 10 -3.71 17.89 -16.84
C VAL A 10 -3.28 18.19 -15.40
N CYS A 11 -2.43 17.35 -14.82
CA CYS A 11 -1.73 17.63 -13.56
C CYS A 11 -0.28 18.08 -13.86
N ARG A 12 0.02 19.34 -13.52
CA ARG A 12 1.36 19.94 -13.62
C ARG A 12 1.65 20.75 -12.36
N PRO A 13 2.92 20.80 -11.91
CA PRO A 13 4.10 20.14 -12.48
C PRO A 13 4.10 18.62 -12.26
N VAL A 14 4.89 17.90 -13.08
CA VAL A 14 5.13 16.47 -12.85
C VAL A 14 6.27 16.32 -11.85
N PRO A 15 6.16 15.42 -10.85
CA PRO A 15 7.28 15.08 -9.98
C PRO A 15 8.52 14.65 -10.78
N ALA A 16 9.72 15.00 -10.31
CA ALA A 16 10.98 14.66 -10.99
C ALA A 16 11.29 13.15 -11.01
N ALA A 17 10.63 12.38 -10.14
CA ALA A 17 10.70 10.93 -10.06
C ALA A 17 9.31 10.35 -9.73
N PRO A 18 9.04 9.07 -10.05
CA PRO A 18 7.79 8.42 -9.67
C PRO A 18 7.52 8.50 -8.16
N VAL A 19 6.27 8.80 -7.79
CA VAL A 19 5.83 8.85 -6.39
C VAL A 19 5.32 7.45 -6.00
N PRO A 20 5.91 6.79 -4.97
CA PRO A 20 5.43 5.49 -4.53
C PRO A 20 4.00 5.56 -4.00
N ILE A 21 3.16 4.62 -4.43
CA ILE A 21 1.79 4.45 -3.96
C ILE A 21 1.77 3.32 -2.94
N LEU A 22 1.45 3.65 -1.69
CA LEU A 22 1.30 2.68 -0.61
C LEU A 22 -0.16 2.55 -0.22
N ILE A 23 -0.60 1.32 -0.02
CA ILE A 23 -1.97 1.01 0.40
C ILE A 23 -1.99 0.73 1.89
N GLY A 24 -2.95 1.30 2.61
CA GLY A 24 -3.25 0.96 3.99
C GLY A 24 -4.37 -0.06 4.13
N GLY A 25 -4.55 -0.57 5.34
CA GLY A 25 -5.64 -1.47 5.72
C GLY A 25 -5.28 -2.96 5.64
N LEU A 26 -6.13 -3.79 6.25
CA LEU A 26 -5.90 -5.22 6.46
C LEU A 26 -6.92 -6.11 5.74
N SER A 27 -7.86 -5.53 4.98
CA SER A 27 -8.82 -6.34 4.24
C SER A 27 -8.11 -7.15 3.14
N PRO A 28 -8.64 -8.33 2.75
CA PRO A 28 -8.03 -9.13 1.68
C PRO A 28 -7.83 -8.34 0.37
N ALA A 29 -8.76 -7.43 0.06
CA ALA A 29 -8.65 -6.56 -1.10
C ALA A 29 -7.55 -5.49 -0.96
N ALA A 30 -7.26 -5.00 0.25
CA ALA A 30 -6.16 -4.06 0.50
C ALA A 30 -4.80 -4.77 0.37
N ILE A 31 -4.66 -5.96 0.99
CA ILE A 31 -3.47 -6.80 0.91
C ILE A 31 -3.13 -7.12 -0.56
N ARG A 32 -4.12 -7.59 -1.32
CA ARG A 32 -3.91 -7.89 -2.75
C ARG A 32 -3.45 -6.68 -3.54
N ARG A 33 -4.04 -5.49 -3.30
CA ARG A 33 -3.64 -4.26 -4.00
C ARG A 33 -2.20 -3.85 -3.65
N ALA A 34 -1.85 -3.91 -2.37
CA ALA A 34 -0.50 -3.62 -1.89
C ALA A 34 0.56 -4.56 -2.49
N ALA A 35 0.20 -5.81 -2.77
CA ALA A 35 1.10 -6.81 -3.34
C ALA A 35 1.22 -6.73 -4.88
N THR A 36 0.13 -6.38 -5.57
CA THR A 36 0.04 -6.63 -7.04
C THR A 36 -0.12 -5.39 -7.91
N THR A 37 -0.57 -4.26 -7.35
CA THR A 37 -0.91 -3.07 -8.15
C THR A 37 -0.17 -1.81 -7.69
N CYS A 38 0.31 -1.81 -6.44
CA CYS A 38 0.93 -0.65 -5.80
C CYS A 38 2.38 -0.97 -5.43
N ASP A 39 3.11 0.04 -4.95
CA ASP A 39 4.52 -0.09 -4.58
C ASP A 39 4.72 -0.72 -3.19
N GLY A 40 3.63 -0.92 -2.45
CA GLY A 40 3.66 -1.63 -1.17
C GLY A 40 2.54 -1.25 -0.20
N TRP A 41 2.83 -1.44 1.09
CA TRP A 41 1.86 -1.36 2.19
C TRP A 41 2.32 -0.43 3.31
N VAL A 42 1.35 0.28 3.91
CA VAL A 42 1.53 1.07 5.12
C VAL A 42 0.67 0.51 6.25
N ALA A 43 1.34 0.00 7.29
CA ALA A 43 0.70 -0.36 8.55
C ALA A 43 0.36 0.92 9.33
N LEU A 44 -0.89 1.04 9.79
CA LEU A 44 -1.33 2.13 10.65
C LEU A 44 -1.47 1.59 12.07
N GLN A 45 -0.74 2.17 13.02
CA GLN A 45 -0.76 1.78 14.43
C GLN A 45 -0.97 3.00 15.33
N SER A 46 -1.74 2.85 16.40
CA SER A 46 -1.79 3.85 17.47
C SER A 46 -0.74 3.53 18.54
N THR A 47 -0.27 4.55 19.27
CA THR A 47 0.62 4.34 20.42
C THR A 47 -0.01 3.44 21.49
N ASP A 48 -1.31 3.58 21.71
CA ASP A 48 -2.06 2.83 22.74
C ASP A 48 -2.33 1.37 22.35
N GLY A 49 -2.17 1.04 21.07
CA GLY A 49 -2.48 -0.28 20.50
C GLY A 49 -1.33 -0.86 19.70
N LEU A 50 -0.08 -0.44 19.97
CA LEU A 50 1.08 -0.88 19.23
C LEU A 50 1.32 -2.38 19.46
N ASP A 51 1.07 -3.18 18.43
CA ASP A 51 1.40 -4.60 18.39
C ASP A 51 2.14 -4.91 17.09
N ALA A 52 3.47 -4.94 17.17
CA ALA A 52 4.31 -5.24 16.02
C ALA A 52 4.16 -6.70 15.56
N ALA A 53 3.87 -7.64 16.46
CA ALA A 53 3.74 -9.05 16.13
C ALA A 53 2.49 -9.31 15.28
N ALA A 54 1.42 -8.54 15.51
CA ALA A 54 0.22 -8.59 14.67
C ALA A 54 0.48 -8.23 13.19
N LEU A 55 1.61 -7.60 12.85
CA LEU A 55 1.95 -7.23 11.47
C LEU A 55 2.61 -8.38 10.68
N GLU A 56 3.07 -9.44 11.34
CA GLU A 56 3.78 -10.55 10.67
C GLU A 56 2.91 -11.24 9.61
N GLY A 57 1.67 -11.57 9.97
CA GLY A 57 0.73 -12.22 9.05
C GLY A 57 0.46 -11.40 7.78
N PRO A 58 0.04 -10.12 7.90
CA PRO A 58 -0.12 -9.23 6.76
C PRO A 58 1.15 -9.09 5.90
N ILE A 59 2.32 -8.93 6.52
CA ILE A 59 3.59 -8.80 5.79
C ILE A 59 3.91 -10.07 4.99
N SER A 60 3.70 -11.26 5.57
CA SER A 60 3.88 -12.54 4.86
C SER A 60 2.95 -12.62 3.65
N ALA A 61 1.66 -12.35 3.86
CA ALA A 61 0.66 -12.42 2.81
C ALA A 61 0.93 -11.46 1.64
N ILE A 62 1.46 -10.26 1.90
CA ILE A 62 1.82 -9.30 0.84
C ILE A 62 3.03 -9.81 0.06
N ARG A 63 4.06 -10.32 0.74
CA ARG A 63 5.27 -10.85 0.08
C ARG A 63 4.96 -12.04 -0.80
N GLU A 64 4.21 -13.01 -0.27
CA GLU A 64 3.77 -14.19 -1.03
C GLU A 64 2.98 -13.79 -2.29
N GLN A 65 2.01 -12.88 -2.16
CA GLN A 65 1.22 -12.42 -3.31
C GLN A 65 2.04 -11.59 -4.31
N ALA A 66 3.05 -10.85 -3.86
CA ALA A 66 3.94 -10.11 -4.74
C ALA A 66 4.84 -11.06 -5.55
N ASP A 67 5.38 -12.09 -4.89
CA ASP A 67 6.18 -13.14 -5.53
C ASP A 67 5.35 -13.92 -6.56
N GLU A 68 4.13 -14.33 -6.22
CA GLU A 68 3.20 -14.99 -7.13
C GLU A 68 2.84 -14.13 -8.35
N ALA A 69 2.75 -12.82 -8.17
CA ALA A 69 2.50 -11.87 -9.25
C ALA A 69 3.75 -11.57 -10.11
N GLY A 70 4.92 -12.10 -9.75
CA GLY A 70 6.19 -11.81 -10.42
C GLY A 70 6.66 -10.36 -10.20
N GLY A 71 6.18 -9.71 -9.14
CA GLY A 71 6.56 -8.35 -8.76
C GLY A 71 7.92 -8.28 -8.06
N GLY A 72 8.42 -7.05 -7.89
CA GLY A 72 9.56 -6.79 -7.02
C GLY A 72 9.16 -6.81 -5.54
N PRO A 73 10.13 -6.78 -4.61
CA PRO A 73 9.83 -6.79 -3.18
C PRO A 73 9.01 -5.55 -2.79
N PRO A 74 7.84 -5.73 -2.15
CA PRO A 74 6.96 -4.62 -1.81
C PRO A 74 7.59 -3.75 -0.72
N ARG A 75 7.39 -2.43 -0.80
CA ARG A 75 7.77 -1.52 0.28
C ARG A 75 6.85 -1.74 1.47
N ILE A 76 7.42 -2.04 2.64
CA ILE A 76 6.68 -2.14 3.89
C ILE A 76 7.07 -0.95 4.77
N THR A 77 6.08 -0.18 5.22
CA THR A 77 6.29 0.91 6.17
C THR A 77 5.25 0.88 7.28
N MET A 78 5.55 1.52 8.41
CA MET A 78 4.64 1.65 9.53
C MET A 78 4.54 3.12 9.91
N GLN A 79 3.32 3.61 9.97
CA GLN A 79 3.00 4.91 10.53
C GLN A 79 2.41 4.69 11.93
N ILE A 80 3.09 5.24 12.93
CA ILE A 80 2.61 5.28 14.31
C ILE A 80 1.98 6.66 14.53
N THR A 81 0.77 6.70 15.09
CA THR A 81 0.09 7.94 15.45
C THR A 81 -0.20 7.93 16.96
N GLY A 82 0.15 9.03 17.64
CA GLY A 82 -0.14 9.25 19.05
C GLY A 82 -0.40 10.74 19.31
N SER A 83 -1.17 11.03 20.35
CA SER A 83 -1.45 12.38 20.86
C SER A 83 -0.61 12.70 22.08
#